data_AF-A0A358EF22-F1
#
_entry.id   AF-A0A358EF22-F1
#
_cell.length_a   1.000
_cell.length_b   1.000
_cell.length_c   1.000
_cell.angle_alpha   90.00
_cell.angle_beta   90.00
_cell.angle_gamma   90.00
#
_symmetry.space_group_name_H-M   'P 1'
#
loop_
_entity.id
_entity.type
_entity.pdbx_description
1 polymer ?
#
loop_
_entity_poly.entity_id
_entity_poly.type
_entity_poly.pdbx_seq_one_letter_code
_entity_poly.pdbx_strand_id
1 'polypeptide(L)'
;MTKDSMFRRYLLPGFLFQSVVIAGGYGTGAELSQFFLSQGPKGGLLAILVSTIVFSVVSMATFELARQWNAYDYRHFFKKLLGPSWWLFEASYIGLLLVVLAVVAAASGQIMRDTFGL
;
A
#
# COMPACT_ATOMS: atom_id res chain seq x y z
N MET A 1 1.27 -29.38 -15.16
CA MET A 1 1.97 -28.07 -15.26
C MET A 1 1.00 -27.08 -15.86
N THR A 2 0.31 -26.29 -15.03
CA THR A 2 -0.61 -25.26 -15.51
C THR A 2 0.20 -24.24 -16.31
N LYS A 3 -0.14 -24.03 -17.59
CA LYS A 3 0.41 -22.95 -18.41
C LYS A 3 0.25 -21.66 -17.61
N ASP A 4 1.34 -21.04 -17.17
CA ASP A 4 1.26 -19.68 -16.62
C ASP A 4 0.72 -18.81 -17.75
N SER A 5 -0.52 -18.38 -17.61
CA SER A 5 -1.16 -17.53 -18.59
C SER A 5 -0.46 -16.17 -18.58
N MET A 6 -0.37 -15.50 -19.72
CA MET A 6 0.13 -14.11 -19.81
C MET A 6 -0.48 -13.22 -18.71
N PHE A 7 -1.75 -13.48 -18.37
CA PHE A 7 -2.45 -12.85 -17.27
C PHE A 7 -1.74 -13.02 -15.92
N ARG A 8 -1.38 -14.25 -15.53
CA ARG A 8 -0.77 -14.55 -14.23
C ARG A 8 0.65 -13.99 -14.11
N ARG A 9 1.37 -13.90 -15.23
CA ARG A 9 2.74 -13.39 -15.27
C ARG A 9 2.82 -11.86 -15.30
N TYR A 10 1.93 -11.19 -16.03
CA TYR A 10 2.04 -9.75 -16.26
C TYR A 10 0.94 -8.91 -15.60
N LEU A 11 -0.30 -9.37 -15.60
CA LEU A 11 -1.44 -8.57 -15.12
C LEU A 11 -1.70 -8.77 -13.63
N LEU A 12 -1.63 -10.02 -13.15
CA LEU A 12 -1.93 -10.36 -11.76
C LEU A 12 -1.05 -9.60 -10.75
N PRO A 13 0.30 -9.49 -10.92
CA PRO A 13 1.12 -8.75 -9.97
C PRO A 13 0.76 -7.26 -9.93
N GLY A 14 0.44 -6.68 -11.09
CA GLY A 14 0.02 -5.28 -11.18
C GLY A 14 -1.30 -5.01 -10.46
N PHE A 15 -2.30 -5.88 -10.65
CA PHE A 15 -3.58 -5.77 -9.95
C PHE A 15 -3.45 -5.96 -8.44
N LEU A 16 -2.61 -6.90 -8.00
CA LEU A 16 -2.35 -7.08 -6.56
C LEU A 16 -1.71 -5.82 -5.97
N PHE A 17 -0.69 -5.28 -6.61
CA PHE A 17 -0.04 -4.05 -6.17
C PHE A 17 -1.02 -2.88 -6.12
N GLN A 18 -1.79 -2.68 -7.19
CA GLN A 18 -2.81 -1.63 -7.27
C GLN A 18 -3.91 -1.79 -6.20
N SER A 19 -4.32 -3.03 -5.90
CA SER A 19 -5.33 -3.29 -4.87
C SER A 19 -4.86 -2.88 -3.47
N VAL A 20 -3.56 -3.02 -3.17
CA VAL A 20 -2.97 -2.62 -1.89
C VAL A 20 -2.77 -1.11 -1.83
N VAL A 21 -2.29 -0.49 -2.91
CA VAL A 21 -2.03 0.96 -2.97
C VAL A 21 -3.31 1.79 -2.96
N ILE A 22 -4.35 1.35 -3.67
CA ILE A 22 -5.64 2.06 -3.79
C ILE A 22 -6.71 1.44 -2.87
N ALA A 23 -6.30 0.71 -1.83
CA ALA A 23 -7.21 0.15 -0.82
C ALA A 23 -7.91 1.26 0.01
N GLY A 24 -8.46 0.86 1.16
CA GLY A 24 -9.52 1.54 1.93
C GLY A 24 -9.47 3.07 2.08
N GLY A 25 -8.30 3.71 2.06
CA GLY A 25 -8.17 5.16 2.14
C GLY A 25 -8.79 5.94 0.95
N TYR A 26 -8.80 5.34 -0.24
CA TYR A 26 -9.44 5.93 -1.43
C TYR A 26 -10.94 5.63 -1.52
N GLY A 27 -11.45 4.67 -0.75
CA GLY A 27 -12.84 4.20 -0.86
C GLY A 27 -13.88 5.24 -0.44
N THR A 28 -13.54 6.12 0.51
CA THR A 28 -14.41 7.23 0.95
C THR A 28 -14.19 8.51 0.13
N GLY A 29 -13.16 8.56 -0.71
CA GLY A 29 -12.74 9.74 -1.46
C GLY A 29 -12.12 10.86 -0.60
N ALA A 30 -12.03 10.69 0.72
CA ALA A 30 -11.51 11.71 1.64
C ALA A 30 -10.00 11.94 1.44
N GLU A 31 -9.21 10.88 1.28
CA GLU A 31 -7.79 11.01 0.98
C GLU A 31 -7.55 11.59 -0.42
N LEU A 32 -8.40 11.23 -1.39
CA LEU A 32 -8.32 11.78 -2.75
C LEU A 32 -8.60 13.30 -2.74
N SER A 33 -9.63 13.73 -2.00
CA SER A 33 -9.97 15.15 -1.91
C SER A 33 -8.88 15.96 -1.19
N GLN A 34 -8.32 15.41 -0.12
CA GLN A 34 -7.29 16.07 0.68
C GLN A 34 -5.94 16.14 -0.03
N PHE A 35 -5.47 15.03 -0.61
CA PHE A 35 -4.11 14.94 -1.14
C PHE A 35 -3.99 15.28 -2.63
N PHE A 36 -5.05 15.07 -3.42
CA PHE A 36 -5.00 15.28 -4.87
C PHE A 36 -5.84 16.48 -5.32
N LEU A 37 -7.07 16.65 -4.80
CA LEU A 37 -7.98 17.67 -5.34
C LEU A 37 -7.86 19.05 -4.66
N SER A 38 -7.09 19.18 -3.58
CA SER A 38 -6.94 20.43 -2.81
C SER A 38 -6.41 21.61 -3.63
N GLN A 39 -5.62 21.34 -4.67
CA GLN A 39 -5.02 22.36 -5.55
C GLN A 39 -5.76 22.55 -6.88
N GLY A 40 -7.02 22.08 -6.96
CA GLY A 40 -7.86 22.15 -8.16
C GLY A 40 -7.56 21.06 -9.21
N PRO A 41 -8.35 20.97 -10.29
CA PRO A 41 -8.32 19.83 -11.21
C PRO A 41 -6.97 19.60 -11.90
N LYS A 42 -6.28 20.66 -12.31
CA LYS A 42 -4.95 20.57 -12.93
C LYS A 42 -3.88 20.08 -11.94
N GLY A 43 -3.92 20.59 -10.71
CA GLY A 43 -3.04 20.15 -9.63
C GLY A 43 -3.27 18.68 -9.28
N GLY A 44 -4.53 18.24 -9.23
CA GLY A 44 -4.87 16.84 -8.99
C GLY A 44 -4.40 15.89 -10.07
N LEU A 45 -4.54 16.26 -11.35
CA LEU A 45 -4.00 15.45 -12.45
C LEU A 45 -2.47 15.31 -12.37
N LEU A 46 -1.76 16.40 -12.05
CA LEU A 46 -0.31 16.34 -11.85
C LEU A 46 0.06 15.47 -10.64
N ALA A 47 -0.66 15.58 -9.52
CA ALA A 47 -0.43 14.76 -8.34
C ALA A 47 -0.65 13.26 -8.66
N ILE A 48 -1.73 12.90 -9.37
CA ILE A 48 -2.00 11.52 -9.80
C ILE A 48 -0.87 11.01 -10.70
N LEU A 49 -0.41 11.82 -11.65
CA LEU A 49 0.66 11.45 -12.57
C LEU A 49 1.99 11.22 -11.83
N VAL A 50 2.35 12.12 -10.93
CA VAL A 50 3.56 12.00 -10.11
C VAL A 50 3.49 10.77 -9.21
N SER A 51 2.38 10.57 -8.50
CA SER A 51 2.18 9.38 -7.66
C SER A 51 2.28 8.10 -8.49
N THR A 52 1.67 8.06 -9.67
CA THR A 52 1.75 6.91 -10.58
C THR A 52 3.19 6.59 -10.96
N ILE A 53 3.98 7.60 -11.38
CA ILE A 53 5.39 7.41 -11.75
C ILE A 53 6.19 6.88 -10.55
N VAL A 54 6.03 7.49 -9.38
CA VAL A 54 6.76 7.08 -8.16
C VAL A 54 6.43 5.63 -7.81
N PHE A 55 5.14 5.27 -7.75
CA PHE A 55 4.74 3.90 -7.43
C PHE A 55 5.19 2.89 -8.49
N SER A 56 5.14 3.23 -9.79
CA SER A 56 5.66 2.38 -10.86
C SER A 56 7.16 2.13 -10.74
N VAL A 57 7.96 3.18 -10.47
CA VAL A 57 9.41 3.06 -10.30
C VAL A 57 9.75 2.22 -9.07
N VAL A 58 9.10 2.47 -7.93
CA VAL A 58 9.31 1.69 -6.70
C VAL A 58 8.91 0.23 -6.89
N SER A 59 7.78 -0.03 -7.56
CA SER A 59 7.32 -1.38 -7.87
C SER A 59 8.31 -2.12 -8.78
N MET A 60 8.74 -1.48 -9.87
CA MET A 60 9.74 -2.02 -10.80
C MET A 60 11.05 -2.35 -10.08
N ALA A 61 11.56 -1.42 -9.25
CA ALA A 61 12.78 -1.64 -8.48
C ALA A 61 12.62 -2.80 -7.49
N THR A 62 11.48 -2.89 -6.81
CA THR A 62 11.20 -3.96 -5.83
C THR A 62 11.16 -5.33 -6.50
N PHE A 63 10.47 -5.46 -7.64
CA PHE A 63 10.43 -6.72 -8.40
C PHE A 63 11.80 -7.10 -8.96
N GLU A 64 12.57 -6.13 -9.44
CA GLU A 64 13.90 -6.38 -9.98
C GLU A 64 14.88 -6.83 -8.88
N LEU A 65 14.83 -6.20 -7.69
CA LEU A 65 15.61 -6.63 -6.54
C LEU A 65 15.21 -8.03 -6.06
N ALA A 66 13.91 -8.34 -6.02
CA ALA A 66 13.42 -9.66 -5.64
C ALA A 66 13.92 -10.74 -6.60
N ARG A 67 13.94 -10.44 -7.91
CA ARG A 67 14.50 -11.31 -8.95
C ARG A 67 16.00 -11.51 -8.80
N GLN A 68 16.77 -10.43 -8.62
CA GLN A 68 18.24 -10.50 -8.50
C GLN A 68 18.68 -11.27 -7.25
N TRP A 69 17.98 -11.07 -6.12
CA TRP A 69 18.31 -11.74 -4.86
C TRP A 69 17.66 -13.11 -4.70
N ASN A 70 16.82 -13.54 -5.65
CA ASN A 70 15.94 -14.71 -5.53
C ASN A 70 15.15 -14.69 -4.20
N ALA A 71 14.74 -13.51 -3.77
CA ALA A 71 14.09 -13.26 -2.49
C ALA A 71 12.59 -13.00 -2.72
N TYR A 72 11.83 -14.08 -2.81
CA TYR A 72 10.38 -14.03 -3.08
C TYR A 72 9.52 -14.03 -1.79
N ASP A 73 10.14 -14.30 -0.64
CA ASP A 73 9.49 -14.18 0.66
C ASP A 73 9.75 -12.82 1.30
N TYR A 74 8.74 -12.25 1.96
CA TYR A 74 8.85 -11.01 2.73
C TYR A 74 10.10 -10.97 3.61
N ARG A 75 10.31 -12.00 4.44
CA ARG A 75 11.41 -12.02 5.41
C ARG A 75 12.78 -12.08 4.74
N HIS A 76 12.93 -12.84 3.65
CA HIS A 76 14.18 -12.91 2.90
C HIS A 76 14.47 -11.58 2.20
N PHE A 77 13.45 -10.98 1.59
CA PHE A 77 13.57 -9.70 0.89
C PHE A 77 13.98 -8.56 1.83
N PHE A 78 13.28 -8.39 2.95
CA PHE A 78 13.58 -7.31 3.90
C PHE A 78 14.91 -7.49 4.63
N LYS A 79 15.34 -8.73 4.90
CA LYS A 79 16.69 -9.00 5.42
C LYS A 79 17.77 -8.59 4.42
N LYS A 80 17.56 -8.79 3.12
CA LYS A 80 18.50 -8.37 2.07
C LYS A 80 18.47 -6.86 1.84
N LEU A 81 17.29 -6.24 1.91
CA LEU A 81 17.11 -4.80 1.69
C LEU A 81 17.65 -3.95 2.84
N LEU A 82 17.35 -4.32 4.09
CA LEU A 82 17.65 -3.53 5.29
C LEU A 82 18.88 -4.04 6.06
N GLY A 83 19.38 -5.22 5.71
CA GLY A 83 20.54 -5.83 6.36
C GLY A 83 20.25 -6.21 7.83
N PRO A 84 21.24 -6.05 8.74
CA PRO A 84 21.11 -6.46 10.14
C PRO A 84 19.97 -5.76 10.89
N SER A 85 19.62 -4.55 10.46
CA SER A 85 18.63 -3.68 11.11
C SER A 85 17.17 -3.95 10.70
N TRP A 86 16.89 -5.05 9.98
CA TRP A 86 15.54 -5.38 9.52
C TRP A 86 14.50 -5.52 10.66
N TRP A 87 14.94 -5.86 11.87
CA TRP A 87 14.07 -6.00 13.04
C TRP A 87 13.46 -4.66 13.49
N LEU A 88 14.13 -3.53 13.26
CA LEU A 88 13.59 -2.20 13.55
C LEU A 88 12.36 -1.92 12.68
N PHE A 89 12.45 -2.26 11.39
CA PHE A 89 11.32 -2.15 10.47
C PHE A 89 10.15 -3.04 10.90
N GLU A 90 10.42 -4.29 11.30
CA GLU A 90 9.39 -5.21 11.81
C GLU A 90 8.68 -4.63 13.05
N ALA A 91 9.44 -4.08 14.00
CA ALA A 91 8.90 -3.46 15.21
C ALA A 91 8.04 -2.22 14.89
N SER A 92 8.53 -1.34 14.01
CA SER A 92 7.77 -0.18 13.54
C SER A 92 6.51 -0.58 12.78
N TYR A 93 6.58 -1.64 11.97
CA TYR A 93 5.44 -2.16 11.21
C TYR A 93 4.35 -2.73 12.13
N ILE A 94 4.72 -3.50 13.16
CA ILE A 94 3.77 -3.95 14.18
C ILE A 94 3.15 -2.76 14.92
N GLY A 95 3.95 -1.76 15.29
CA GLY A 95 3.45 -0.53 15.91
C GLY A 95 2.43 0.19 15.02
N LEU A 96 2.72 0.33 13.73
CA LEU A 96 1.81 0.91 12.75
C LEU A 96 0.49 0.12 12.67
N LEU A 97 0.56 -1.21 12.61
CA LEU A 97 -0.64 -2.06 12.59
C LEU A 97 -1.52 -1.87 13.83
N LEU A 98 -0.90 -1.77 15.02
CA LEU A 98 -1.63 -1.50 16.25
C LEU A 98 -2.31 -0.13 16.23
N VAL A 99 -1.63 0.90 15.72
CA VAL A 99 -2.21 2.24 15.57
C VAL A 99 -3.38 2.21 14.61
N VAL A 100 -3.26 1.56 13.45
CA VAL A 100 -4.35 1.43 12.48
C VAL A 100 -5.55 0.70 13.09
N LEU A 101 -5.32 -0.42 13.79
CA LEU A 101 -6.38 -1.16 14.48
C LEU A 101 -7.07 -0.31 15.55
N ALA A 102 -6.30 0.45 16.34
CA ALA A 102 -6.83 1.35 17.36
C ALA A 102 -7.71 2.46 16.75
N VAL A 103 -7.29 3.06 15.63
CA VAL A 103 -8.07 4.08 14.91
C VAL A 103 -9.36 3.49 14.36
N VAL A 104 -9.32 2.31 13.75
CA VAL A 104 -10.52 1.63 13.23
C VAL A 104 -11.50 1.29 14.35
N ALA A 105 -11.00 0.79 15.49
CA ALA A 105 -11.82 0.51 16.67
C ALA A 105 -12.44 1.78 17.25
N ALA A 106 -11.69 2.87 17.34
CA ALA A 106 -12.18 4.17 17.81
C ALA A 106 -13.27 4.74 16.88
N ALA A 107 -13.05 4.71 15.56
CA ALA A 107 -14.02 5.15 14.57
C ALA A 107 -15.31 4.32 14.63
N SER A 108 -15.18 2.99 14.73
CA SER A 108 -16.33 2.08 14.84
C SER A 108 -17.12 2.34 16.13
N GLY A 109 -16.43 2.54 17.26
CA GLY A 109 -17.05 2.88 18.53
C GLY A 109 -17.77 4.23 18.50
N GLN A 110 -17.25 5.20 17.75
CA GLN A 110 -17.91 6.50 17.57
C GLN A 110 -19.18 6.38 16.73
N ILE A 111 -19.13 5.66 15.61
CA ILE A 111 -20.31 5.37 14.78
C ILE A 111 -21.39 4.64 15.59
N MET A 112 -20.99 3.68 16.44
CA MET A 112 -21.90 2.98 17.34
C MET A 112 -22.62 3.93 18.31
N ARG A 113 -21.87 4.84 18.96
CA ARG A 113 -22.45 5.86 19.86
C ARG A 113 -23.39 6.80 19.12
N ASP A 114 -22.98 7.31 17.96
CA ASP A 114 -23.78 8.24 17.15
C ASP A 114 -25.07 7.58 16.63
N THR A 115 -25.03 6.29 16.30
CA THR A 115 -26.18 5.55 15.76
C THR A 115 -27.17 5.12 16.85
N PHE A 116 -26.66 4.70 18.01
CA PHE A 116 -27.48 4.12 19.09
C PHE A 116 -27.70 5.06 20.29
N GLY A 117 -27.10 6.25 20.29
CA GLY A 117 -27.28 7.28 21.33
C GLY A 117 -26.65 6.91 22.68
N LEU A 118 -25.57 6.12 22.67
CA LEU A 118 -24.83 5.66 23.86
C LEU A 118 -23.62 6.54 24.19
#